data_AF-A0A3C1Z4C1-F1
#
_entry.id   AF-A0A3C1Z4C1-F1
#
_cell.length_a   1.000
_cell.length_b   1.000
_cell.length_c   1.000
_cell.angle_alpha   90.00
_cell.angle_beta   90.00
_cell.angle_gamma   90.00
#
_symmetry.space_group_name_H-M   'P 1'
#
loop_
_entity.id
_entity.type
_entity.pdbx_description
1 polymer ?
#
loop_
_entity_poly.entity_id
_entity_poly.type
_entity_poly.pdbx_seq_one_letter_code
_entity_poly.pdbx_strand_id
1 'polypeptide(L)'
;MSESTLSEFVERKDFSRIRTSIDIPDLIEIQKRSYEEFLQMEVEPDRRKDQGLQAALASVFPITDYNNTAALEFSNYSLGTPKYDERECLEQGMTFAVPLKLRVRLIVFDKEDKGPK
;
A
#
# COMPACT_ATOMS: atom_id res chain seq x y z
N MET A 1 -35.69 -13.82 -10.14
CA MET A 1 -36.57 -12.68 -9.79
C MET A 1 -35.63 -11.56 -9.35
N SER A 2 -35.47 -10.41 -9.99
CA SER A 2 -35.84 -9.88 -11.30
C SER A 2 -35.08 -8.55 -11.34
N GLU A 3 -34.06 -8.42 -12.19
CA GLU A 3 -33.44 -7.11 -12.44
C GLU A 3 -32.88 -7.10 -13.85
N SER A 4 -33.79 -7.14 -14.82
CA SER A 4 -33.53 -6.80 -16.20
C SER A 4 -34.31 -5.54 -16.54
N THR A 5 -34.01 -4.43 -15.86
CA THR A 5 -34.32 -3.09 -16.37
C THR A 5 -33.08 -2.57 -17.07
N LEU A 6 -32.77 -3.19 -18.21
CA LEU A 6 -31.92 -2.52 -19.20
C LEU A 6 -32.72 -1.32 -19.68
N SER A 7 -32.22 -0.13 -19.35
CA SER A 7 -32.71 1.16 -19.84
C SER A 7 -32.98 1.07 -21.34
N GLU A 8 -34.09 1.64 -21.80
CA GLU A 8 -34.35 1.83 -23.22
C GLU A 8 -33.08 2.38 -23.90
N PHE A 9 -32.43 1.55 -24.72
CA PHE A 9 -31.21 1.94 -25.40
C PHE A 9 -31.56 3.02 -26.42
N VAL A 10 -31.25 4.28 -26.09
CA VAL A 10 -31.27 5.36 -27.07
C VAL A 10 -30.18 5.07 -28.09
N GLU A 11 -30.57 4.85 -29.34
CA GLU A 11 -29.64 4.59 -30.44
C GLU A 11 -28.76 5.83 -30.68
N ARG A 12 -27.47 5.70 -30.34
CA ARG A 12 -26.46 6.73 -30.61
C ARG A 12 -25.99 6.59 -32.06
N LYS A 13 -26.35 7.56 -32.91
CA LYS A 13 -25.81 7.67 -34.28
C LYS A 13 -24.38 8.20 -34.24
N ASP A 14 -23.44 7.40 -34.72
CA ASP A 14 -22.03 7.78 -34.91
C ASP A 14 -21.78 8.10 -36.40
N PHE A 15 -21.20 9.26 -36.69
CA PHE A 15 -20.86 9.72 -38.04
C PHE A 15 -19.34 9.71 -38.31
N SER A 16 -18.56 9.07 -37.44
CA SER A 16 -17.10 8.98 -37.54
C SER A 16 -16.68 8.27 -38.83
N ARG A 17 -15.86 8.97 -39.64
CA ARG A 17 -15.35 8.43 -40.92
C ARG A 17 -14.14 7.52 -40.73
N ILE A 18 -13.40 7.72 -39.63
CA ILE A 18 -12.24 6.92 -39.23
C ILE A 18 -12.69 6.01 -38.09
N ARG A 19 -12.43 4.71 -38.23
CA ARG A 19 -12.74 3.74 -37.17
C ARG A 19 -11.66 3.82 -36.09
N THR A 20 -12.07 4.01 -34.85
CA THR A 20 -11.19 3.82 -33.68
C THR A 20 -10.83 2.35 -33.58
N SER A 21 -9.53 2.05 -33.65
CA SER A 21 -8.99 0.68 -33.51
C SER A 21 -8.49 0.38 -32.10
N ILE A 22 -8.46 1.40 -31.23
CA ILE A 22 -7.99 1.31 -29.85
C ILE A 22 -9.21 1.53 -28.95
N ASP A 23 -9.44 0.60 -28.05
CA ASP A 23 -10.51 0.70 -27.05
C ASP A 23 -10.17 1.76 -26.00
N ILE A 24 -11.21 2.31 -25.37
CA ILE A 24 -11.02 3.26 -24.26
C ILE A 24 -10.40 2.48 -23.09
N PRO A 25 -9.22 2.88 -22.59
CA PRO A 25 -8.57 2.19 -21.48
C PRO A 25 -9.29 2.47 -20.15
N ASP A 26 -8.90 1.78 -19.07
CA ASP A 26 -9.37 2.11 -17.72
C ASP A 26 -8.85 3.52 -17.34
N LEU A 27 -9.77 4.48 -17.31
CA LEU A 27 -9.47 5.89 -17.06
C LEU A 27 -8.97 6.15 -15.63
N ILE A 28 -9.11 5.19 -14.72
CA ILE A 28 -8.62 5.28 -13.34
C ILE A 28 -7.50 4.27 -13.03
N GLU A 29 -6.92 3.64 -14.05
CA GLU A 29 -5.86 2.64 -13.91
C GLU A 29 -4.65 3.20 -13.16
N ILE A 30 -4.22 4.41 -13.53
CA ILE A 30 -3.02 5.03 -12.96
C ILE A 30 -3.16 5.20 -11.44
N GLN A 31 -4.33 5.64 -10.98
CA GLN A 31 -4.61 5.85 -9.56
C GLN A 31 -4.60 4.54 -8.79
N LYS A 32 -5.29 3.50 -9.30
CA LYS A 32 -5.33 2.17 -8.69
C LYS A 32 -3.93 1.56 -8.62
N ARG A 33 -3.27 1.48 -9.78
CA ARG A 33 -1.97 0.84 -9.93
C ARG A 33 -0.89 1.52 -9.11
N SER A 34 -0.86 2.86 -9.07
CA SER A 34 0.10 3.60 -8.24
C SER A 34 -0.05 3.27 -6.75
N TYR A 35 -1.30 3.17 -6.26
CA TYR A 35 -1.56 2.85 -4.87
C TYR A 35 -1.26 1.38 -4.53
N GLU A 36 -1.57 0.45 -5.43
CA GLU A 36 -1.19 -0.96 -5.33
C GLU A 36 0.34 -1.15 -5.29
N GLU A 37 1.06 -0.47 -6.20
CA GLU A 37 2.52 -0.48 -6.25
C GLU A 37 3.17 0.14 -5.01
N PHE A 38 2.53 1.16 -4.42
CA PHE A 38 2.97 1.79 -3.19
C PHE A 38 2.79 0.88 -1.97
N LEU A 39 1.61 0.23 -1.84
CA LEU A 39 1.25 -0.57 -0.68
C LEU A 39 1.81 -1.99 -0.70
N GLN A 40 1.94 -2.61 -1.89
CA GLN A 40 2.35 -4.02 -2.07
C GLN A 40 1.58 -4.99 -1.14
N MET A 41 0.27 -4.77 -0.98
CA MET A 41 -0.57 -5.44 0.02
C MET A 41 -0.61 -6.96 -0.18
N GLU A 42 -0.77 -7.40 -1.43
CA GLU A 42 -0.88 -8.81 -1.84
C GLU A 42 0.49 -9.49 -2.09
N VAL A 43 1.59 -8.83 -1.73
CA VAL A 43 2.95 -9.34 -1.94
C VAL A 43 3.52 -9.81 -0.60
N GLU A 44 3.95 -11.08 -0.59
CA GLU A 44 4.66 -11.68 0.54
C GLU A 44 5.87 -10.82 0.94
N PRO A 45 6.14 -10.62 2.25
CA PRO A 45 7.19 -9.71 2.72
C PRO A 45 8.55 -9.89 2.04
N ASP A 46 9.00 -11.14 1.87
CA ASP A 46 10.32 -11.46 1.30
C ASP A 46 10.40 -11.23 -0.23
N ARG A 47 9.25 -11.04 -0.89
CA ARG A 47 9.14 -10.82 -2.34
C ARG A 47 8.80 -9.37 -2.68
N ARG A 48 8.65 -8.50 -1.68
CA ARG A 48 8.36 -7.07 -1.92
C ARG A 48 9.55 -6.41 -2.60
N LYS A 49 9.23 -5.56 -3.57
CA LYS A 49 10.21 -4.71 -4.22
C LYS A 49 10.59 -3.57 -3.27
N ASP A 50 11.82 -3.10 -3.38
CA ASP A 50 12.29 -1.91 -2.66
C ASP A 50 11.72 -0.63 -3.29
N GLN A 51 10.42 -0.42 -3.09
CA GLN A 51 9.68 0.75 -3.59
C GLN A 51 8.51 1.08 -2.65
N GLY A 52 7.95 2.29 -2.80
CA GLY A 52 6.76 2.71 -2.05
C GLY A 52 6.96 2.63 -0.54
N LEU A 53 6.02 1.99 0.15
CA LEU A 53 6.08 1.86 1.60
C LEU A 53 7.28 1.05 2.09
N GLN A 54 7.67 0.00 1.36
CA GLN A 54 8.84 -0.83 1.71
C GLN A 54 10.12 0.01 1.69
N ALA A 55 10.36 0.76 0.61
CA ALA A 55 11.55 1.62 0.48
C ALA A 55 11.55 2.75 1.51
N ALA A 56 10.40 3.38 1.76
CA ALA A 56 10.27 4.43 2.76
C ALA A 56 10.67 3.91 4.15
N LEU A 57 10.15 2.74 4.54
CA LEU A 57 10.51 2.11 5.81
C LEU A 57 11.99 1.68 5.85
N ALA A 58 12.48 1.02 4.80
CA ALA A 58 13.88 0.60 4.73
C ALA A 58 14.86 1.78 4.78
N SER A 59 14.49 2.95 4.25
CA SER A 59 15.35 4.14 4.22
C SER A 59 15.59 4.78 5.60
N VAL A 60 14.70 4.54 6.56
CA VAL A 60 14.80 5.11 7.92
C VAL A 60 15.55 4.19 8.88
N PHE A 61 15.61 2.89 8.58
CA PHE A 61 16.27 1.89 9.42
C PHE A 61 17.65 1.50 8.84
N PRO A 62 18.62 1.09 9.69
CA PRO A 62 18.52 0.95 11.14
C PRO A 62 18.54 2.29 11.89
N ILE A 63 17.86 2.33 13.03
CA ILE A 63 17.91 3.48 13.97
C ILE A 63 18.81 3.09 15.13
N THR A 64 19.95 3.75 15.26
CA THR A 64 20.94 3.50 16.33
C THR A 64 20.79 4.50 17.48
N ASP A 65 21.09 4.07 18.71
CA ASP A 65 21.20 4.98 19.85
C ASP A 65 22.50 5.81 19.80
N TYR A 66 22.57 6.87 20.60
CA TYR A 66 23.74 7.75 20.65
C TYR A 66 25.04 7.02 21.05
N ASN A 67 24.94 6.02 21.93
CA ASN A 67 26.09 5.31 22.47
C ASN A 67 26.51 4.10 21.63
N ASN A 68 25.85 3.84 20.49
CA ASN A 68 26.00 2.65 19.64
C ASN A 68 25.95 1.33 20.44
N THR A 69 25.10 1.29 21.46
CA THR A 69 24.81 0.11 22.28
C THR A 69 23.59 -0.65 21.81
N ALA A 70 22.71 -0.02 21.03
CA ALA A 70 21.54 -0.68 20.48
C ALA A 70 21.13 -0.13 19.11
N ALA A 71 20.51 -0.99 18.30
CA ALA A 71 19.95 -0.64 17.01
C ALA A 71 18.54 -1.26 16.85
N LEU A 72 17.61 -0.49 16.30
CA LEU A 72 16.35 -1.00 15.79
C LEU A 72 16.51 -1.33 14.31
N GLU A 73 16.07 -2.51 13.91
CA GLU A 73 16.03 -2.96 12.52
C GLU A 73 14.60 -3.25 12.08
N PHE A 74 14.24 -2.75 10.90
CA PHE A 74 12.97 -3.06 10.27
C PHE A 74 13.05 -4.45 9.61
N SER A 75 12.08 -5.32 9.92
CA SER A 75 11.98 -6.66 9.33
C SER A 75 10.91 -6.73 8.25
N ASN A 76 9.67 -6.38 8.56
CA ASN A 76 8.56 -6.33 7.60
C ASN A 76 7.39 -5.50 8.13
N TYR A 77 6.38 -5.26 7.28
CA TYR A 77 5.10 -4.66 7.68
C TYR A 77 3.90 -5.51 7.21
N SER A 78 2.77 -5.33 7.90
CA SER A 78 1.48 -5.90 7.52
C SER A 78 0.40 -4.81 7.57
N LEU A 79 -0.48 -4.80 6.58
CA LEU A 79 -1.69 -3.99 6.57
C LEU A 79 -2.83 -4.84 7.11
N GLY A 80 -3.59 -4.32 8.08
CA GLY A 80 -4.78 -4.99 8.59
C GLY A 80 -6.00 -4.77 7.69
N THR A 81 -7.15 -5.19 8.17
CA THR A 81 -8.43 -4.95 7.48
C THR A 81 -9.05 -3.63 7.92
N PRO A 82 -9.90 -3.01 7.08
CA PRO A 82 -10.72 -1.88 7.48
C PRO A 82 -11.63 -2.28 8.65
N LYS A 83 -11.93 -1.33 9.53
CA LYS A 83 -12.85 -1.56 10.66
C LYS A 83 -14.33 -1.47 10.27
N TYR A 84 -14.62 -0.69 9.24
CA TYR A 84 -15.94 -0.33 8.76
C TYR A 84 -15.92 -0.32 7.25
N ASP A 85 -17.09 -0.47 6.62
CA ASP A 85 -17.21 -0.38 5.18
C ASP A 85 -17.22 1.09 4.71
N GLU A 86 -16.92 1.31 3.43
CA GLU A 86 -16.85 2.65 2.83
C GLU A 86 -18.13 3.47 3.06
N ARG A 87 -19.31 2.83 2.91
CA ARG A 87 -20.59 3.50 3.09
C ARG A 87 -20.82 3.95 4.53
N GLU A 88 -20.47 3.12 5.50
CA GLU A 88 -20.59 3.46 6.92
C GLU A 88 -19.65 4.62 7.29
N CYS A 89 -18.42 4.61 6.76
CA CYS A 89 -17.48 5.71 6.94
C CYS A 89 -18.04 7.02 6.38
N LEU A 90 -18.65 7.00 5.19
CA LEU A 90 -19.28 8.19 4.59
C LEU A 90 -20.45 8.72 5.44
N GLU A 91 -21.36 7.84 5.86
CA GLU A 91 -22.55 8.20 6.65
C GLU A 91 -22.18 8.78 8.02
N GLN A 92 -21.12 8.26 8.65
CA GLN A 92 -20.68 8.69 9.98
C GLN A 92 -19.57 9.75 9.95
N GLY A 93 -19.13 10.19 8.77
CA GLY A 93 -18.05 11.18 8.63
C GLY A 93 -16.69 10.68 9.11
N MET A 94 -16.43 9.38 9.04
CA MET A 94 -15.16 8.75 9.40
C MET A 94 -14.24 8.57 8.19
N THR A 95 -12.95 8.32 8.44
CA THR A 95 -11.99 7.97 7.39
C THR A 95 -11.93 6.46 7.18
N PHE A 96 -12.10 6.01 5.94
CA PHE A 96 -11.88 4.61 5.55
C PHE A 96 -10.37 4.34 5.49
N ALA A 97 -9.86 3.53 6.42
CA ALA A 97 -8.44 3.28 6.57
C ALA A 97 -8.16 1.90 7.19
N VAL A 98 -6.93 1.43 6.99
CA VAL A 98 -6.41 0.18 7.55
C VAL A 98 -5.26 0.45 8.52
N PRO A 99 -5.07 -0.37 9.58
CA PRO A 99 -3.93 -0.23 10.47
C PRO A 99 -2.65 -0.77 9.81
N LEU A 100 -1.57 0.01 9.85
CA LEU A 100 -0.23 -0.42 9.48
C LEU A 100 0.53 -0.93 10.72
N LYS A 101 1.03 -2.17 10.68
CA LYS A 101 1.84 -2.77 11.74
C LYS A 101 3.23 -3.11 11.22
N LEU A 102 4.27 -2.74 11.96
CA LEU A 102 5.66 -3.04 11.63
C LEU A 102 6.20 -4.11 12.60
N ARG A 103 6.98 -5.05 12.07
CA ARG A 103 7.83 -5.95 12.85
C ARG A 103 9.23 -5.37 12.88
N VAL A 104 9.68 -5.00 14.07
CA VAL A 104 11.00 -4.41 14.31
C VAL A 104 11.79 -5.32 15.25
N ARG A 105 13.09 -5.43 15.03
CA ARG A 105 14.03 -6.17 15.88
C ARG A 105 14.90 -5.18 16.63
N LEU A 106 15.07 -5.39 17.94
CA LEU A 106 16.06 -4.68 18.74
C LEU A 106 17.33 -5.53 18.81
N ILE A 107 18.45 -4.95 18.41
CA ILE A 107 19.79 -5.52 18.58
C ILE A 107 20.47 -4.74 19.70
N VAL A 108 21.08 -5.47 20.65
CA VAL A 108 21.88 -4.90 21.74
C VAL A 108 23.30 -5.41 21.59
N PHE A 109 24.26 -4.49 21.64
CA PHE A 109 25.69 -4.77 21.51
C PHE A 109 26.33 -4.76 22.89
N ASP A 110 27.06 -5.82 23.24
CA ASP A 110 27.90 -5.84 24.44
C ASP A 110 29.13 -4.98 24.21
N LYS A 111 29.36 -4.02 25.11
CA LYS A 111 30.64 -3.30 25.17
C LYS A 111 31.65 -4.19 25.88
N GLU A 112 32.56 -4.82 25.14
CA GLU A 112 33.75 -5.40 25.75
C GLU A 112 34.58 -4.27 26.39
N ASP A 113 34.59 -4.23 27.72
CA ASP A 113 35.55 -3.43 28.48
C ASP A 113 36.95 -3.97 28.14
N LYS A 114 37.69 -3.24 27.30
CA LYS A 114 39.13 -3.42 27.17
C LYS A 114 39.78 -2.96 28.47
N GLY A 115 39.74 -3.83 29.48
CA GLY A 115 40.51 -3.68 30.72
C GLY A 115 42.00 -3.55 30.39
N PRO A 116 42.76 -2.71 31.12
CA PRO A 116 44.15 -2.44 30.80
C PRO A 116 44.98 -3.71 30.98
N LYS A 117 45.86 -3.97 30.00
CA LYS A 117 46.97 -4.93 30.14
C LYS A 117 47.95 -4.48 31.21
#